data_AF-A0A536RN95-F1
#
_entry.id   AF-A0A536RN95-F1
#
_cell.length_a   1.000
_cell.length_b   1.000
_cell.length_c   1.000
_cell.angle_alpha   90.00
_cell.angle_beta   90.00
_cell.angle_gamma   90.00
#
_symmetry.space_group_name_H-M   'P 1'
#
loop_
_entity.id
_entity.type
_entity.pdbx_description
1 polymer ?
#
loop_
_entity_poly.entity_id
_entity_poly.type
_entity_poly.pdbx_seq_one_letter_code
_entity_poly.pdbx_strand_id
1 'polypeptide(L)'
;MTNFINQFGTQLVEVARHLGPVEIIDVAVVAFVLYQLLRLLRGTQGTQILVGLILLAVVGVLSTTFNLILLSWLFRNATFFIIIAVIVMFQPELRRAFDQLGRIGNIGRPLSRFSPRQYNQAISEAIRATERLSMKRTGALIAFERDVGLEDYAATGVRINGEISAEMLQSIFYPNSPLHDGAVIVRGNRIIAAGCLLPLPEEGTVKERIGTRHRAALGLSLASDALVLVVSEETGNISVIEEGQISRNLDADSLRRRVALKVPSQNGNGLSRFRIRR
;
A
#
# COMPACT_ATOMS: atom_id res chain seq x y z
N MET A 1 -20.11 -44.77 -37.99
CA MET A 1 -18.81 -44.07 -38.12
C MET A 1 -18.66 -43.39 -39.48
N THR A 2 -18.96 -44.09 -40.58
CA THR A 2 -18.88 -43.56 -41.97
C THR A 2 -19.77 -42.32 -42.23
N ASN A 3 -20.98 -42.29 -41.66
CA ASN A 3 -21.88 -41.13 -41.80
C ASN A 3 -21.37 -39.88 -41.05
N PHE A 4 -20.64 -40.05 -39.95
CA PHE A 4 -20.06 -38.93 -39.19
C PHE A 4 -18.86 -38.32 -39.93
N ILE A 5 -17.99 -39.17 -40.51
CA ILE A 5 -16.84 -38.72 -41.30
C ILE A 5 -17.31 -38.00 -42.58
N ASN A 6 -18.34 -38.52 -43.25
CA ASN A 6 -18.90 -37.88 -44.44
C ASN A 6 -19.62 -36.57 -44.08
N GLN A 7 -20.36 -36.52 -42.96
CA GLN A 7 -20.98 -35.27 -42.48
C GLN A 7 -19.93 -34.21 -42.08
N PHE A 8 -18.84 -34.62 -41.43
CA PHE A 8 -17.73 -33.73 -41.06
C PHE A 8 -17.00 -33.22 -42.31
N GLY A 9 -16.79 -34.09 -43.30
CA GLY A 9 -16.21 -33.74 -44.61
C GLY A 9 -17.09 -32.76 -45.38
N THR A 10 -18.41 -32.96 -45.41
CA THR A 10 -19.33 -32.01 -46.06
C THR A 10 -19.40 -30.68 -45.33
N GLN A 11 -19.37 -30.67 -43.99
CA GLN A 11 -19.32 -29.43 -43.21
C GLN A 11 -18.01 -28.66 -43.44
N LEU A 12 -16.87 -29.34 -43.53
CA LEU A 12 -15.58 -28.70 -43.85
C LEU A 12 -15.55 -28.11 -45.26
N VAL A 13 -16.12 -28.81 -46.24
CA VAL A 13 -16.21 -28.32 -47.62
C VAL A 13 -17.20 -27.16 -47.75
N GLU A 14 -18.27 -27.16 -46.96
CA GLU A 14 -19.28 -26.09 -46.93
C GLU A 14 -18.76 -24.81 -46.25
N VAL A 15 -17.95 -24.95 -45.19
CA VAL A 15 -17.17 -23.87 -44.59
C VAL A 15 -16.13 -23.34 -45.57
N ALA A 16 -15.39 -24.22 -46.25
CA ALA A 16 -14.38 -23.81 -47.23
C ALA A 16 -14.97 -23.08 -48.45
N ARG A 17 -16.23 -23.37 -48.82
CA ARG A 17 -16.96 -22.69 -49.91
C ARG A 17 -17.55 -21.33 -49.50
N HIS A 18 -17.64 -21.03 -48.21
CA HIS A 18 -18.08 -19.74 -47.66
C HIS A 18 -16.92 -18.89 -47.11
N LEU A 19 -15.66 -19.27 -47.38
CA LEU A 19 -14.49 -18.44 -47.06
C LEU A 19 -14.39 -17.27 -48.03
N GLY A 20 -15.13 -16.21 -47.76
CA GLY A 20 -14.86 -14.90 -48.32
C GLY A 20 -13.60 -14.27 -47.71
N PRO A 21 -13.16 -13.13 -48.27
CA PRO A 21 -12.02 -12.39 -47.73
C PRO A 21 -12.25 -11.89 -46.30
N VAL A 22 -13.51 -11.70 -45.88
CA VAL A 22 -13.87 -11.26 -44.52
C VAL A 22 -13.60 -12.38 -43.50
N GLU A 23 -13.91 -13.63 -43.85
CA GLU A 23 -13.72 -14.81 -43.00
C GLU A 23 -12.23 -15.12 -42.80
N ILE A 24 -11.41 -14.93 -43.84
CA ILE A 24 -9.95 -15.06 -43.74
C ILE A 24 -9.37 -13.99 -42.81
N ILE A 25 -9.85 -12.74 -42.92
CA ILE A 25 -9.45 -11.65 -42.02
C ILE A 25 -9.90 -11.95 -40.59
N ASP A 26 -11.11 -12.47 -40.38
CA ASP A 26 -11.63 -12.83 -39.06
C ASP A 26 -10.73 -13.86 -38.37
N VAL A 27 -10.40 -14.96 -39.07
CA VAL A 27 -9.49 -16.00 -38.53
C VAL A 27 -8.10 -15.43 -38.23
N ALA A 28 -7.54 -14.59 -39.10
CA ALA A 28 -6.24 -13.97 -38.88
C ALA A 28 -6.24 -13.02 -37.66
N VAL A 29 -7.30 -12.23 -37.49
CA VAL A 29 -7.47 -11.34 -36.34
C VAL A 29 -7.62 -12.13 -35.05
N VAL A 30 -8.44 -13.19 -35.03
CA VAL A 30 -8.60 -14.09 -33.88
C VAL A 30 -7.25 -14.69 -33.47
N ALA A 31 -6.48 -15.23 -34.43
CA ALA A 31 -5.17 -15.82 -34.17
C ALA A 31 -4.17 -14.78 -33.62
N PHE A 32 -4.16 -13.57 -34.17
CA PHE A 32 -3.33 -12.48 -33.67
C PHE A 32 -3.68 -12.09 -32.23
N VAL A 33 -4.97 -11.95 -31.91
CA VAL A 33 -5.43 -11.62 -30.56
C VAL A 33 -5.02 -12.71 -29.57
N LEU A 34 -5.23 -13.99 -29.90
CA LEU A 34 -4.82 -15.11 -29.05
C LEU A 34 -3.30 -15.11 -28.80
N TYR A 35 -2.50 -14.87 -29.83
CA TYR A 35 -1.05 -14.74 -29.69
C TYR A 35 -0.66 -13.62 -28.71
N GLN A 36 -1.31 -12.45 -28.81
CA GLN A 36 -1.03 -11.33 -27.90
C GLN A 36 -1.45 -11.63 -26.46
N LEU A 37 -2.59 -12.32 -26.28
CA LEU A 37 -3.08 -12.79 -24.99
C LEU A 37 -2.07 -13.76 -24.33
N LEU A 38 -1.51 -14.69 -25.11
CA LEU A 38 -0.48 -15.61 -24.62
C LEU A 38 0.84 -14.88 -24.29
N ARG A 39 1.23 -13.87 -25.08
CA ARG A 39 2.42 -13.06 -24.83
C ARG A 39 2.29 -12.23 -23.54
N LEU A 40 1.08 -11.77 -23.25
CA LEU A 40 0.76 -11.01 -22.04
C LEU A 40 1.02 -11.78 -20.75
N LEU A 41 1.21 -13.11 -20.78
CA LEU A 41 1.52 -13.93 -19.61
C LEU A 41 2.99 -13.81 -19.12
N ARG A 42 3.88 -13.08 -19.81
CA ARG A 42 5.35 -13.03 -19.51
C ARG A 42 5.89 -11.78 -18.78
N GLY A 43 5.06 -10.81 -18.41
CA GLY A 43 5.43 -9.56 -17.72
C GLY A 43 5.11 -9.50 -16.22
N THR A 44 5.00 -8.28 -15.68
CA THR A 44 4.70 -7.97 -14.26
C THR A 44 3.18 -7.94 -13.98
N GLN A 45 2.76 -8.56 -12.87
CA GLN A 45 1.34 -8.89 -12.59
C GLN A 45 0.37 -7.71 -12.75
N GLY A 46 0.66 -6.52 -12.21
CA GLY A 46 -0.26 -5.39 -12.25
C GLY A 46 -0.46 -4.79 -13.64
N THR A 47 0.65 -4.55 -14.36
CA THR A 47 0.62 -3.93 -15.69
C THR A 47 0.03 -4.85 -16.75
N GLN A 48 0.25 -6.17 -16.63
CA GLN A 48 -0.32 -7.15 -17.55
C GLN A 48 -1.84 -7.20 -17.49
N ILE A 49 -2.41 -7.14 -16.28
CA ILE A 49 -3.86 -7.19 -16.09
C ILE A 49 -4.52 -5.98 -16.74
N LEU A 50 -3.98 -4.78 -16.52
CA LEU A 50 -4.52 -3.55 -17.09
C LEU A 50 -4.43 -3.55 -18.63
N VAL A 51 -3.26 -3.92 -19.18
CA VAL A 51 -3.08 -4.02 -20.64
C VAL A 51 -3.98 -5.11 -21.24
N GLY A 52 -4.14 -6.24 -20.55
CA GLY A 52 -5.03 -7.32 -20.96
C GLY A 52 -6.50 -6.91 -21.01
N LEU A 53 -6.98 -6.15 -20.00
CA LEU A 53 -8.34 -5.61 -19.96
C LEU A 53 -8.59 -4.62 -21.11
N ILE A 54 -7.64 -3.70 -21.35
CA ILE A 54 -7.72 -2.73 -22.45
C ILE A 54 -7.73 -3.46 -23.79
N LEU A 55 -6.86 -4.45 -23.98
CA LEU A 55 -6.82 -5.26 -25.20
C LEU A 55 -8.14 -5.99 -25.43
N LEU A 56 -8.70 -6.64 -24.39
CA LEU A 56 -10.00 -7.32 -24.49
C LEU A 56 -11.13 -6.35 -24.85
N ALA A 57 -11.17 -5.16 -24.26
CA ALA A 57 -12.16 -4.14 -24.58
C ALA A 57 -12.05 -3.64 -26.03
N VAL A 58 -10.82 -3.33 -26.49
CA VAL A 58 -10.55 -2.91 -27.86
C VAL A 58 -10.96 -4.00 -28.84
N VAL A 59 -10.55 -5.24 -28.62
CA VAL A 59 -10.89 -6.36 -29.49
C VAL A 59 -12.40 -6.58 -29.54
N GLY A 60 -13.12 -6.47 -28.42
CA GLY A 60 -14.58 -6.58 -28.40
C GLY A 60 -15.27 -5.51 -29.24
N VAL A 61 -14.82 -4.26 -29.17
CA VAL A 61 -15.33 -3.15 -29.99
C VAL A 61 -15.02 -3.37 -31.47
N LEU A 62 -13.79 -3.76 -31.81
CA LEU A 62 -13.39 -4.03 -33.19
C LEU A 62 -14.17 -5.21 -33.78
N SER A 63 -14.41 -6.25 -32.98
CA SER A 63 -15.18 -7.43 -33.38
C SER A 63 -16.57 -7.07 -33.87
N THR A 64 -17.27 -6.20 -33.14
CA THR A 64 -18.62 -5.75 -33.50
C THR A 64 -18.61 -4.73 -34.64
N THR A 65 -17.62 -3.84 -34.70
CA THR A 65 -17.50 -2.80 -35.74
C THR A 65 -17.20 -3.41 -37.11
N PHE A 66 -16.30 -4.39 -37.18
CA PHE A 66 -15.91 -5.06 -38.43
C PHE A 66 -16.80 -6.27 -38.76
N ASN A 67 -17.85 -6.52 -37.98
CA ASN A 67 -18.79 -7.64 -38.13
C ASN A 67 -18.08 -9.00 -38.20
N LEU A 68 -17.05 -9.18 -37.38
CA LEU A 68 -16.25 -10.41 -37.28
C LEU A 68 -17.09 -11.46 -36.56
N ILE A 69 -17.68 -12.40 -37.31
CA ILE A 69 -18.70 -13.34 -36.83
C ILE A 69 -18.10 -14.30 -35.80
N LEU A 70 -16.92 -14.87 -36.07
CA LEU A 70 -16.28 -15.85 -35.20
C LEU A 70 -15.80 -15.21 -33.90
N LEU A 71 -15.13 -14.06 -34.01
CA LEU A 71 -14.66 -13.32 -32.85
C LEU A 71 -15.84 -12.81 -32.00
N SER A 72 -16.93 -12.34 -32.63
CA SER A 72 -18.12 -11.86 -31.92
C SER A 72 -18.85 -12.99 -31.21
N TRP A 73 -18.92 -14.17 -31.84
CA TRP A 73 -19.45 -15.37 -31.22
C TRP A 73 -18.60 -15.81 -30.03
N LEU A 74 -17.27 -15.81 -30.17
CA LEU A 74 -16.35 -16.16 -29.09
C LEU A 74 -16.51 -15.21 -27.89
N PHE A 75 -16.52 -13.89 -28.14
CA PHE A 75 -16.72 -12.90 -27.09
C PHE A 75 -18.06 -13.08 -26.39
N ARG A 76 -19.16 -13.29 -27.13
CA ARG A 76 -20.49 -13.46 -26.54
C ARG A 76 -20.56 -14.66 -25.58
N ASN A 77 -19.97 -15.79 -25.97
CA ASN A 77 -19.93 -16.99 -25.13
C ASN A 77 -18.94 -16.86 -23.96
N ALA A 78 -17.80 -16.20 -24.20
CA ALA A 78 -16.76 -16.01 -23.20
C ALA A 78 -17.08 -14.90 -22.20
N THR A 79 -17.98 -13.95 -22.52
CA THR A 79 -18.25 -12.75 -21.71
C THR A 79 -18.58 -13.10 -20.26
N PHE A 80 -19.43 -14.11 -20.04
CA PHE A 80 -19.78 -14.55 -18.70
C PHE A 80 -18.55 -15.03 -17.90
N PHE A 81 -17.72 -15.87 -18.52
CA PHE A 81 -16.49 -16.38 -17.90
C PHE A 81 -15.44 -15.28 -17.69
N ILE A 82 -15.31 -14.34 -18.64
CA ILE A 82 -14.41 -13.20 -18.55
C ILE A 82 -14.81 -12.31 -17.37
N ILE A 83 -16.10 -11.99 -17.21
CA ILE A 83 -16.58 -11.18 -16.08
C ILE A 83 -16.28 -11.87 -14.74
N ILE A 84 -16.56 -13.17 -14.62
CA ILE A 84 -16.25 -13.92 -13.39
C ILE A 84 -14.74 -13.93 -13.12
N ALA A 85 -13.93 -14.22 -14.14
CA ALA A 85 -12.48 -14.26 -14.01
C ALA A 85 -11.91 -12.90 -13.57
N VAL A 86 -12.41 -11.80 -14.15
CA VAL A 86 -12.06 -10.44 -13.74
C VAL A 86 -12.45 -10.20 -12.28
N ILE A 87 -13.69 -10.51 -11.87
CA ILE A 87 -14.13 -10.31 -10.47
C ILE A 87 -13.27 -11.10 -9.48
N VAL A 88 -12.99 -12.37 -9.76
CA VAL A 88 -12.17 -13.24 -8.88
C VAL A 88 -10.72 -12.76 -8.84
N MET A 89 -10.16 -12.37 -9.98
CA MET A 89 -8.78 -11.87 -10.06
C MET A 89 -8.62 -10.52 -9.34
N PHE A 90 -9.61 -9.63 -9.46
CA PHE A 90 -9.65 -8.34 -8.76
C PHE A 90 -10.26 -8.42 -7.36
N GLN A 91 -10.59 -9.63 -6.86
CA GLN A 91 -11.16 -9.80 -5.53
C GLN A 91 -10.28 -9.20 -4.42
N PRO A 92 -8.94 -9.35 -4.43
CA PRO A 92 -8.07 -8.73 -3.42
C PRO A 92 -8.12 -7.20 -3.47
N GLU A 93 -8.13 -6.59 -4.65
CA GLU A 93 -8.17 -5.14 -4.85
C GLU A 93 -9.53 -4.57 -4.45
N LEU A 94 -10.62 -5.21 -4.88
CA LEU A 94 -11.98 -4.82 -4.47
C LEU A 94 -12.11 -4.88 -2.97
N ARG A 95 -11.63 -5.97 -2.33
CA ARG A 95 -11.63 -6.08 -0.87
C ARG A 95 -10.85 -4.94 -0.22
N ARG A 96 -9.63 -4.66 -0.67
CA ARG A 96 -8.82 -3.54 -0.14
C ARG A 96 -9.51 -2.19 -0.33
N ALA A 97 -10.13 -1.96 -1.49
CA ALA A 97 -10.88 -0.74 -1.75
C ALA A 97 -12.12 -0.64 -0.84
N PHE A 98 -12.84 -1.74 -0.61
CA PHE A 98 -13.94 -1.79 0.35
C PHE A 98 -13.48 -1.64 1.79
N ASP A 99 -12.31 -2.16 2.16
CA ASP A 99 -11.71 -1.93 3.47
C ASP A 99 -11.37 -0.44 3.65
N GLN A 100 -10.87 0.24 2.60
CA GLN A 100 -10.61 1.67 2.59
C GLN A 100 -11.92 2.50 2.63
N LEU A 101 -12.94 2.13 1.85
CA LEU A 101 -14.25 2.79 1.83
C LEU A 101 -15.05 2.52 3.12
N GLY A 102 -14.95 1.33 3.70
CA GLY A 102 -15.55 0.96 4.98
C GLY A 102 -14.93 1.72 6.15
N ARG A 103 -13.66 2.15 6.03
CA ARG A 103 -13.02 3.10 6.96
C ARG A 103 -13.61 4.52 6.83
N ILE A 104 -14.13 4.92 5.67
CA ILE A 104 -14.92 6.16 5.49
C ILE A 104 -16.32 6.00 6.10
N GLY A 105 -16.86 4.78 6.14
CA GLY A 105 -18.18 4.42 6.67
C GLY A 105 -18.27 4.15 8.19
N ASN A 106 -17.20 4.35 8.97
CA ASN A 106 -17.24 4.27 10.44
C ASN A 106 -17.92 5.50 11.05
N ILE A 107 -19.23 5.60 10.83
CA ILE A 107 -20.17 6.59 11.41
C ILE A 107 -20.45 6.33 12.91
N GLY A 108 -19.84 5.30 13.52
CA GLY A 108 -20.10 4.91 14.92
C GLY A 108 -18.92 4.96 15.88
N ARG A 109 -17.70 5.24 15.40
CA ARG A 109 -16.54 5.49 16.28
C ARG A 109 -15.89 6.75 15.75
N PRO A 110 -15.64 7.78 16.59
CA PRO A 110 -14.87 8.90 16.10
C PRO A 110 -13.53 8.31 15.66
N LEU A 111 -13.28 8.28 14.35
CA LEU A 111 -11.94 8.47 13.80
C LEU A 111 -11.36 9.54 14.69
N SER A 112 -10.45 9.14 15.57
CA SER A 112 -9.88 10.00 16.59
C SER A 112 -9.41 11.22 15.85
N ARG A 113 -10.19 12.32 15.93
CA ARG A 113 -9.86 13.60 15.28
C ARG A 113 -8.40 13.77 15.60
N PHE A 114 -7.56 13.80 14.58
CA PHE A 114 -6.12 13.91 14.71
C PHE A 114 -5.88 15.08 15.65
N SER A 115 -5.67 14.78 16.93
CA SER A 115 -5.71 15.78 17.99
C SER A 115 -4.28 16.26 18.05
N PRO A 116 -3.98 17.47 17.56
CA PRO A 116 -2.60 17.93 17.46
C PRO A 116 -1.90 17.86 18.83
N ARG A 117 -2.69 18.04 19.90
CA ARG A 117 -2.22 17.93 21.29
C ARG A 117 -1.79 16.51 21.67
N GLN A 118 -2.60 15.50 21.36
CA GLN A 118 -2.27 14.10 21.67
C GLN A 118 -1.06 13.62 20.86
N TYR A 119 -1.01 14.01 19.59
CA TYR A 119 0.11 13.69 18.70
C TYR A 119 1.41 14.36 19.20
N ASN A 120 1.35 15.64 19.59
CA ASN A 120 2.49 16.36 20.19
C ASN A 120 2.99 15.71 21.49
N GLN A 121 2.06 15.26 22.34
CA GLN A 121 2.42 14.56 23.57
C GLN A 121 3.12 13.23 23.25
N ALA A 122 2.59 12.47 22.30
CA ALA A 122 3.19 11.20 21.88
C ALA A 122 4.61 11.38 21.33
N ILE A 123 4.82 12.37 20.47
CA ILE A 123 6.13 12.73 19.97
C ILE A 123 7.06 13.14 21.10
N SER A 124 6.59 13.97 22.03
CA SER A 124 7.43 14.45 23.13
C SER A 124 7.93 13.29 24.00
N GLU A 125 7.05 12.33 24.30
CA GLU A 125 7.41 11.10 25.03
C GLU A 125 8.35 10.21 24.22
N ALA A 126 8.15 10.11 22.91
CA ALA A 126 9.04 9.36 22.04
C ALA A 126 10.43 10.00 21.91
N ILE A 127 10.52 11.33 21.80
CA ILE A 127 11.79 12.05 21.80
C ILE A 127 12.55 11.74 23.10
N ARG A 128 11.90 11.89 24.25
CA ARG A 128 12.48 11.55 25.57
C ARG A 128 12.95 10.10 25.65
N ALA A 129 12.19 9.15 25.08
CA ALA A 129 12.61 7.75 25.01
C ALA A 129 13.83 7.56 24.11
N THR A 130 13.81 8.13 22.90
CA THR A 130 14.87 7.98 21.90
C THR A 130 16.19 8.60 22.36
N GLU A 131 16.17 9.72 23.10
CA GLU A 131 17.37 10.29 23.74
C GLU A 131 18.01 9.29 24.70
N ARG A 132 17.21 8.65 25.56
CA ARG A 132 17.69 7.65 26.52
C ARG A 132 18.19 6.37 25.85
N LEU A 133 17.48 5.90 24.81
CA LEU A 133 17.86 4.72 24.03
C LEU A 133 19.13 4.98 23.21
N SER A 134 19.27 6.19 22.65
CA SER A 134 20.46 6.65 21.91
C SER A 134 21.72 6.62 22.76
N MET A 135 21.66 7.16 23.99
CA MET A 135 22.79 7.12 24.94
C MET A 135 23.25 5.70 25.27
N LYS A 136 22.32 4.73 25.25
CA LYS A 136 22.58 3.31 25.49
C LYS A 136 22.84 2.51 24.21
N ARG A 137 22.85 3.16 23.04
CA ARG A 137 22.89 2.52 21.71
C ARG A 137 21.89 1.37 21.55
N THR A 138 20.70 1.54 22.11
CA THR A 138 19.62 0.58 22.01
C THR A 138 18.77 0.90 20.78
N GLY A 139 18.67 -0.06 19.86
CA GLY A 139 17.91 0.10 18.62
C GLY A 139 16.42 0.31 18.88
N ALA A 140 15.82 1.25 18.16
CA ALA A 140 14.38 1.55 18.27
C ALA A 140 13.78 1.89 16.92
N LEU A 141 12.50 1.55 16.75
CA LEU A 141 11.74 1.78 15.52
C LEU A 141 10.29 2.11 15.89
N ILE A 142 9.92 3.39 15.82
CA ILE A 142 8.62 3.90 16.28
C ILE A 142 7.92 4.58 15.11
N ALA A 143 6.79 4.01 14.68
CA ALA A 143 5.97 4.53 13.59
C ALA A 143 4.73 5.26 14.14
N PHE A 144 4.53 6.50 13.70
CA PHE A 144 3.37 7.31 14.05
C PHE A 144 2.38 7.32 12.88
N GLU A 145 1.21 6.77 13.13
CA GLU A 145 0.08 6.81 12.21
C GLU A 145 -0.40 8.25 11.99
N ARG A 146 -0.69 8.59 10.73
CA ARG A 146 -1.27 9.86 10.29
C ARG A 146 -2.59 9.60 9.56
N ASP A 147 -2.76 10.05 8.32
CA ASP A 147 -4.01 9.90 7.58
C ASP A 147 -4.16 8.46 7.07
N VAL A 148 -3.05 7.81 6.68
CA VAL A 148 -3.06 6.40 6.28
C VAL A 148 -2.97 5.51 7.52
N GLY A 149 -4.05 4.79 7.79
CA GLY A 149 -4.12 3.87 8.93
C GLY A 149 -3.14 2.70 8.84
N LEU A 150 -2.41 2.42 9.92
CA LEU A 150 -1.35 1.40 9.98
C LEU A 150 -1.82 0.05 10.56
N GLU A 151 -3.13 -0.21 10.51
CA GLU A 151 -3.76 -1.37 11.16
C GLU A 151 -3.22 -2.72 10.65
N ASP A 152 -2.93 -2.81 9.35
CA ASP A 152 -2.44 -4.03 8.72
C ASP A 152 -1.06 -4.43 9.25
N TYR A 153 -0.20 -3.43 9.52
CA TYR A 153 1.10 -3.64 10.15
C TYR A 153 0.94 -3.91 11.65
N ALA A 154 0.03 -3.22 12.33
CA ALA A 154 -0.25 -3.44 13.75
C ALA A 154 -0.80 -4.84 14.05
N ALA A 155 -1.47 -5.47 13.08
CA ALA A 155 -1.95 -6.84 13.19
C ALA A 155 -0.84 -7.91 13.19
N THR A 156 0.37 -7.56 12.73
CA THR A 156 1.53 -8.49 12.72
C THR A 156 2.23 -8.58 14.09
N GLY A 157 2.05 -7.57 14.95
CA GLY A 157 2.69 -7.49 16.26
C GLY A 157 1.76 -7.85 17.42
N VAL A 158 2.25 -7.64 18.64
CA VAL A 158 1.48 -7.85 19.88
C VAL A 158 0.69 -6.60 20.22
N ARG A 159 -0.62 -6.73 20.41
CA ARG A 159 -1.51 -5.62 20.80
C ARG A 159 -1.21 -5.16 22.23
N ILE A 160 -1.04 -3.86 22.39
CA ILE A 160 -0.81 -3.23 23.70
C ILE A 160 -1.99 -2.34 24.09
N ASN A 161 -2.45 -1.48 23.17
CA ASN A 161 -3.52 -0.49 23.41
C ASN A 161 -3.29 0.38 24.67
N GLY A 162 -2.04 0.66 24.99
CA GLY A 162 -1.61 1.43 26.16
C GLY A 162 -1.36 2.90 25.83
N GLU A 163 -1.38 3.76 26.84
CA GLU A 163 -0.92 5.14 26.67
C GLU A 163 0.60 5.17 26.41
N ILE A 164 1.03 6.09 25.56
CA ILE A 164 2.45 6.28 25.28
C ILE A 164 3.12 7.02 26.44
N SER A 165 4.24 6.47 26.90
CA SER A 165 5.17 7.14 27.83
C SER A 165 6.60 6.78 27.47
N ALA A 166 7.55 7.66 27.82
CA ALA A 166 8.96 7.40 27.58
C ALA A 166 9.44 6.11 28.26
N GLU A 167 8.91 5.82 29.44
CA GLU A 167 9.21 4.61 30.23
C GLU A 167 8.69 3.35 29.54
N MET A 168 7.47 3.39 28.98
CA MET A 168 6.88 2.27 28.25
C MET A 168 7.69 1.94 26.97
N LEU A 169 8.06 2.97 26.20
CA LEU A 169 8.88 2.79 25.01
C LEU A 169 10.26 2.20 25.33
N GLN A 170 10.92 2.71 26.38
CA GLN A 170 12.18 2.15 26.84
C GLN A 170 12.05 0.68 27.28
N SER A 171 10.94 0.32 27.93
CA SER A 171 10.68 -1.06 28.34
C SER A 171 10.45 -1.99 27.14
N ILE A 172 9.75 -1.51 26.10
CA ILE A 172 9.51 -2.28 24.88
C ILE A 172 10.83 -2.57 24.17
N PHE A 173 11.66 -1.54 23.95
CA PHE A 173 12.95 -1.67 23.26
C PHE A 173 14.08 -2.17 24.14
N TYR A 174 13.82 -2.56 25.38
CA TYR A 174 14.85 -3.12 26.24
C TYR A 174 15.48 -4.36 25.57
N PRO A 175 16.82 -4.47 25.47
CA PRO A 175 17.46 -5.63 24.86
C PRO A 175 16.99 -6.93 25.51
N ASN A 176 16.61 -7.93 24.71
CA ASN A 176 16.04 -9.21 25.13
C ASN A 176 14.56 -9.20 25.57
N SER A 177 13.86 -8.06 25.52
CA SER A 177 12.40 -8.05 25.67
C SER A 177 11.75 -8.77 24.49
N PRO A 178 10.73 -9.63 24.64
CA PRO A 178 10.05 -10.25 23.51
C PRO A 178 9.48 -9.26 22.48
N LEU A 179 9.29 -7.99 22.87
CA LEU A 179 8.70 -6.93 22.04
C LEU A 179 9.73 -6.02 21.37
N HIS A 180 11.03 -6.17 21.65
CA HIS A 180 12.07 -5.26 21.16
C HIS A 180 12.42 -5.43 19.67
N ASP A 181 12.05 -6.58 19.10
CA ASP A 181 12.31 -6.89 17.70
C ASP A 181 11.12 -6.50 16.84
N GLY A 182 11.32 -5.53 15.95
CA GLY A 182 10.27 -4.92 15.13
C GLY A 182 9.87 -3.51 15.58
N ALA A 183 8.77 -3.04 15.01
CA ALA A 183 8.30 -1.67 15.18
C ALA A 183 7.22 -1.53 16.26
N VAL A 184 7.21 -0.36 16.90
CA VAL A 184 6.09 0.12 17.71
C VAL A 184 5.21 1.01 16.84
N ILE A 185 3.91 0.73 16.81
CA ILE A 185 2.93 1.55 16.07
C ILE A 185 2.12 2.39 17.05
N VAL A 186 2.14 3.70 16.84
CA VAL A 186 1.50 4.71 17.67
C VAL A 186 0.38 5.37 16.88
N ARG A 187 -0.82 5.44 17.47
CA ARG A 187 -1.98 6.16 16.92
C ARG A 187 -2.48 7.16 17.95
N GLY A 188 -2.46 8.46 17.59
CA GLY A 188 -2.76 9.53 18.55
C GLY A 188 -1.76 9.54 19.71
N ASN A 189 -2.24 9.32 20.94
CA ASN A 189 -1.42 9.19 22.15
C ASN A 189 -1.31 7.74 22.68
N ARG A 190 -1.58 6.72 21.86
CA ARG A 190 -1.59 5.32 22.30
C ARG A 190 -0.67 4.45 21.45
N ILE A 191 -0.01 3.51 22.11
CA ILE A 191 0.71 2.41 21.49
C ILE A 191 -0.32 1.34 21.13
N ILE A 192 -0.54 1.12 19.83
CA ILE A 192 -1.50 0.13 19.33
C ILE A 192 -0.89 -1.27 19.45
N ALA A 193 0.33 -1.43 18.95
CA ALA A 193 1.07 -2.69 18.94
C ALA A 193 2.59 -2.47 19.00
N ALA A 194 3.32 -3.49 19.44
CA ALA A 194 4.78 -3.56 19.41
C ALA A 194 5.25 -4.88 18.78
N GLY A 195 6.51 -4.92 18.36
CA GLY A 195 7.07 -6.04 17.62
C GLY A 195 6.42 -6.22 16.24
N CYS A 196 5.98 -5.12 15.61
CA CYS A 196 5.31 -5.16 14.32
C CYS A 196 6.32 -5.32 13.18
N LEU A 197 5.97 -6.13 12.19
CA LEU A 197 6.73 -6.28 10.96
C LEU A 197 6.34 -5.16 9.97
N LEU A 198 7.34 -4.42 9.52
CA LEU A 198 7.18 -3.36 8.52
C LEU A 198 7.65 -3.84 7.14
N PRO A 199 7.11 -3.27 6.04
CA PRO A 199 7.53 -3.62 4.71
C PRO A 199 8.95 -3.13 4.45
N LEU A 200 9.68 -3.86 3.61
CA LEU A 200 10.99 -3.46 3.14
C LEU A 200 10.88 -2.86 1.73
N PRO A 201 11.71 -1.85 1.39
CA PRO A 201 11.75 -1.30 0.05
C PRO A 201 12.32 -2.34 -0.94
N GLU A 202 11.88 -2.25 -2.20
CA GLU A 202 12.35 -3.10 -3.30
C GLU A 202 13.89 -3.00 -3.45
N GLU A 203 14.49 -4.07 -3.96
CA GLU A 203 15.94 -4.11 -4.21
C GLU A 203 16.37 -2.98 -5.16
N GLY A 204 17.45 -2.28 -4.81
CA GLY A 204 17.97 -1.15 -5.59
C GLY A 204 17.35 0.21 -5.26
N THR A 205 16.28 0.28 -4.46
CA THR A 205 15.68 1.56 -4.01
C THR A 205 16.66 2.39 -3.18
N VAL A 206 17.52 1.73 -2.40
CA VAL A 206 18.52 2.38 -1.54
C VAL A 206 19.91 2.04 -2.02
N LYS A 207 20.66 3.07 -2.45
CA LYS A 207 22.07 2.94 -2.88
C LYS A 207 23.04 2.85 -1.71
N GLU A 208 22.66 3.36 -0.54
CA GLU A 208 23.48 3.39 0.66
C GLU A 208 23.27 2.13 1.52
N ARG A 209 24.34 1.69 2.19
CA ARG A 209 24.23 0.65 3.23
C ARG A 209 23.51 1.24 4.44
N ILE A 210 22.28 0.79 4.67
CA ILE A 210 21.49 1.14 5.84
C ILE A 210 21.05 -0.12 6.58
N GLY A 211 20.93 -0.02 7.90
CA GLY A 211 20.50 -1.14 8.76
C GLY A 211 19.06 -1.57 8.50
N THR A 212 18.69 -2.75 8.99
CA THR A 212 17.37 -3.36 8.79
C THR A 212 16.22 -2.48 9.31
N ARG A 213 16.38 -1.84 10.48
CA ARG A 213 15.40 -0.89 11.03
C ARG A 213 15.22 0.35 10.15
N HIS A 214 16.29 0.89 9.58
CA HIS A 214 16.22 2.00 8.63
C HIS A 214 15.54 1.58 7.32
N ARG A 215 15.80 0.37 6.82
CA ARG A 215 15.10 -0.17 5.65
C ARG A 215 13.61 -0.33 5.92
N ALA A 216 13.25 -0.92 7.05
CA ALA A 216 11.87 -1.08 7.48
C ALA A 216 11.14 0.27 7.60
N ALA A 217 11.78 1.26 8.21
CA ALA A 217 11.25 2.61 8.29
C ALA A 217 11.04 3.25 6.90
N LEU A 218 12.01 3.08 5.99
CA LEU A 218 11.91 3.58 4.62
C LEU A 218 10.76 2.92 3.85
N GLY A 219 10.67 1.59 3.91
CA GLY A 219 9.58 0.86 3.26
C GLY A 219 8.21 1.31 3.74
N LEU A 220 8.04 1.51 5.05
CA LEU A 220 6.79 2.04 5.60
C LEU A 220 6.50 3.46 5.11
N SER A 221 7.51 4.33 5.08
CA SER A 221 7.35 5.73 4.63
C SER A 221 7.08 5.89 3.12
N LEU A 222 7.36 4.85 2.32
CA LEU A 222 7.01 4.80 0.90
C LEU A 222 5.59 4.28 0.69
N ALA A 223 5.11 3.42 1.60
CA ALA A 223 3.77 2.84 1.55
C ALA A 223 2.69 3.69 2.25
N SER A 224 3.09 4.68 3.06
CA SER A 224 2.18 5.50 3.88
C SER A 224 2.76 6.88 4.17
N ASP A 225 1.92 7.79 4.69
CA ASP A 225 2.32 9.11 5.17
C ASP A 225 2.90 9.11 6.60
N ALA A 226 3.16 7.92 7.16
CA ALA A 226 3.65 7.76 8.51
C ALA A 226 5.01 8.43 8.74
N LEU A 227 5.18 9.00 9.93
CA LEU A 227 6.48 9.44 10.42
C LEU A 227 7.11 8.31 11.23
N VAL A 228 8.36 7.99 10.94
CA VAL A 228 9.07 6.91 11.61
C VAL A 228 10.33 7.44 12.30
N LEU A 229 10.41 7.28 13.61
CA LEU A 229 11.61 7.53 14.42
C LEU A 229 12.44 6.26 14.52
N VAL A 230 13.74 6.38 14.23
CA VAL A 230 14.68 5.26 14.31
C VAL A 230 15.87 5.64 15.17
N VAL A 231 16.26 4.75 16.08
CA VAL A 231 17.54 4.81 16.80
C VAL A 231 18.42 3.68 16.29
N SER A 232 19.63 4.02 15.83
CA SER A 232 20.62 3.03 15.40
C SER A 232 21.19 2.27 16.60
N GLU A 233 21.18 0.94 16.54
CA GLU A 233 21.86 0.10 17.54
C GLU A 233 23.40 0.14 17.41
N GLU A 234 23.92 0.38 16.21
CA GLU A 234 25.35 0.46 15.96
C GLU A 234 25.95 1.79 16.44
N THR A 235 25.29 2.91 16.11
CA THR A 235 25.84 4.26 16.32
C THR A 235 25.17 5.03 17.45
N GLY A 236 23.93 4.67 17.82
CA GLY A 236 23.06 5.47 18.68
C GLY A 236 22.40 6.65 17.95
N ASN A 237 22.70 6.90 16.67
CA ASN A 237 22.17 8.06 15.96
C ASN A 237 20.65 7.98 15.78
N ILE A 238 19.98 9.10 16.03
CA ILE A 238 18.54 9.26 15.84
C ILE A 238 18.28 9.73 14.41
N SER A 239 17.34 9.08 13.74
CA SER A 239 16.90 9.42 12.39
C SER A 239 15.38 9.54 12.34
N VAL A 240 14.88 10.44 11.50
CA VAL A 240 13.47 10.52 11.11
C VAL A 240 13.35 10.11 9.66
N ILE A 241 12.41 9.22 9.37
CA ILE A 241 12.07 8.81 8.01
C ILE A 241 10.58 9.10 7.77
N GLU A 242 10.30 9.83 6.70
CA GLU A 242 8.95 10.17 6.23
C GLU A 242 9.02 10.48 4.74
N GLU A 243 7.95 10.19 3.98
CA GLU A 243 7.85 10.51 2.56
C GLU A 243 9.06 10.02 1.72
N GLY A 244 9.62 8.86 2.07
CA GLY A 244 10.80 8.29 1.41
C GLY A 244 12.12 9.02 1.68
N GLN A 245 12.16 10.02 2.56
CA GLN A 245 13.35 10.81 2.89
C GLN A 245 13.90 10.44 4.27
N ILE A 246 15.23 10.31 4.37
CA ILE A 246 15.91 9.98 5.63
C ILE A 246 16.63 11.23 6.16
N SER A 247 16.16 11.76 7.29
CA SER A 247 16.83 12.83 8.03
C SER A 247 17.67 12.23 9.15
N ARG A 248 18.99 12.21 9.00
CA ARG A 248 19.94 11.59 9.94
C ARG A 248 20.53 12.61 10.92
N ASN A 249 21.12 12.08 12.00
CA ASN A 249 21.93 12.83 12.97
C ASN A 249 21.19 14.04 13.55
N LEU A 250 19.91 13.86 13.86
CA LEU A 250 19.11 14.91 14.45
C LEU A 250 19.46 15.02 15.94
N ASP A 251 19.87 16.21 16.37
CA ASP A 251 19.91 16.57 17.78
C ASP A 251 18.47 16.72 18.32
N ALA A 252 18.32 16.67 19.64
CA ALA A 252 17.02 16.77 20.31
C ALA A 252 16.23 18.00 19.85
N ASP A 253 16.90 19.13 19.67
CA ASP A 253 16.26 20.38 19.27
C ASP A 253 15.85 20.39 17.80
N SER A 254 16.66 19.85 16.88
CA SER A 254 16.27 19.74 15.46
C SER A 254 15.20 18.68 15.27
N LEU A 255 15.21 17.62 16.07
CA LEU A 255 14.15 16.62 16.10
C LEU A 255 12.83 17.26 16.54
N ARG A 256 12.84 18.00 17.65
CA ARG A 256 11.67 18.77 18.10
C ARG A 256 11.20 19.75 17.05
N ARG A 257 12.08 20.55 16.44
CA ARG A 257 11.71 21.50 15.37
C ARG A 257 11.10 20.80 14.17
N ARG A 258 11.72 19.72 13.68
CA ARG A 258 11.29 19.01 12.48
C ARG A 258 9.93 18.36 12.67
N VAL A 259 9.71 17.77 13.85
CA VAL A 259 8.46 17.10 14.16
C VAL A 259 7.37 18.09 14.58
N ALA A 260 7.71 19.18 15.28
CA ALA A 260 6.76 20.22 15.70
C ALA A 260 6.28 21.12 14.55
N LEU A 261 7.12 21.44 13.55
CA LEU A 261 6.73 22.27 12.40
C LEU A 261 5.66 21.63 11.51
N LYS A 262 5.50 20.31 11.59
CA LYS A 262 4.49 19.57 10.83
C LYS A 262 3.18 19.36 11.59
N VAL A 263 3.08 19.93 12.79
CA VAL A 263 1.83 20.01 13.55
C VAL A 263 1.29 21.43 13.39
N PRO A 264 0.02 21.63 12.97
CA PRO A 264 -0.52 22.97 12.82
C PRO A 264 -0.35 23.73 14.15
N SER A 265 0.46 24.78 14.13
CA SER A 265 0.56 25.74 15.22
C SER A 265 -0.84 26.28 15.47
N GLN A 266 -1.42 25.98 16.64
CA GLN A 266 -2.50 26.80 17.16
C GLN A 266 -1.88 28.16 17.47
N ASN A 267 -2.02 29.10 16.53
CA ASN A 267 -1.80 30.51 16.81
C ASN A 267 -2.57 30.88 18.08
N GLY A 268 -1.81 31.36 19.06
CA GLY A 268 -2.31 31.76 20.36
C GLY A 268 -3.40 32.81 20.25
N ASN A 269 -4.35 32.71 21.17
CA ASN A 269 -5.32 33.72 21.52
C ASN A 269 -4.67 35.11 21.63
N GLY A 270 -4.86 35.94 20.61
CA GLY A 270 -4.61 37.37 20.63
C GLY A 270 -5.90 38.13 20.88
N LEU A 271 -6.56 37.92 22.03
CA LEU A 271 -7.49 38.91 22.57
C LEU A 271 -6.85 39.47 23.84
N SER A 272 -6.13 40.54 23.57
CA SER A 272 -5.49 41.43 24.53
C SER A 272 -6.50 41.90 25.57
N ARG A 273 -6.10 41.74 26.83
CA ARG A 273 -6.52 42.53 27.97
C ARG A 273 -6.71 44.00 27.57
N PHE A 274 -7.96 44.44 27.42
CA PHE A 274 -8.26 45.87 27.53
C PHE A 274 -8.22 46.22 29.02
N ARG A 275 -7.12 46.86 29.38
CA ARG A 275 -6.78 47.35 30.70
C ARG A 275 -7.61 48.61 30.96
N ILE A 276 -8.45 48.57 31.99
CA ILE A 276 -9.06 49.75 32.61
C ILE A 276 -7.95 50.71 33.04
N ARG A 277 -8.05 51.99 32.67
CA ARG A 277 -7.63 53.11 33.53
C ARG A 277 -8.15 54.48 33.04
N ARG A 278 -8.99 55.05 33.91
CA ARG A 278 -9.36 56.45 34.15
C ARG A 278 -10.05 57.23 33.05
#